data_AF-A0A0C9TXN8-F1
#
_entry.id   AF-A0A0C9TXN8-F1
#
_cell.length_a   1.000
_cell.length_b   1.000
_cell.length_c   1.000
_cell.angle_alpha   90.00
_cell.angle_beta   90.00
_cell.angle_gamma   90.00
#
_symmetry.space_group_name_H-M   'P 1'
#
loop_
_entity.id
_entity.type
_entity.pdbx_description
1 polymer ?
#
loop_
_entity_poly.entity_id
_entity_poly.type
_entity_poly.pdbx_seq_one_letter_code
_entity_poly.pdbx_strand_id
1 'polypeptide(L)'
;MMFRAAFHCCIATILAQHIQATQVPLGYSHSDWRPPAVADHGLADWNMGDLPNPNATSHLVFETVNSLLQRWPNTRMRNGHSVVPGTIPKGTLLYHGTYQNELPPGPDWAATDPEHSIVFCKGELEDGCWHLTLATTRPLKVVYFDGSSAAKVEYGSMDAQDLIAWGTSQPWWVFEERQRIRDLCKWGQDYGVDAFVRMEVDFELMLCNFTSGVSMVSFSNLASVRPPRHRQSLLDPWMAQASVITVEAMYAGSWHYHFPGEIRVQLDLAGLVSFYDTQLVPSLVPIRIGQERWDHRVQNTSSEDILAVKARLAAALTRPSGLSSGIDWMTLVRVIVDRYAGRLELMQYLLSTPATDLETALDLARKTQVQLRIMLTPYILYSAVPSTEIELDWAVPVFKLCATTHTSFIQFDSPSMTPSEQLILQAIQDTTREICRVVTKMWASGVHTGLDEHLNPKELPDVGEVTNLMNAWRDDVNPLMAWLDWNVWVKCKPACGPEEMCYLPTWPMGFPSPDRGRKKRRPGDADSGSGTSTSAHEDLRTLAMKSTAATPVEGWSDMKPGPDDWIRPQPKCIRRVEPYEF
;
A
#
# COMPACT_ATOMS: atom_id res chain seq x y z
N MET A 1 17.36 -13.18 86.10
CA MET A 1 18.39 -13.93 85.34
C MET A 1 17.71 -15.10 84.67
N MET A 2 17.88 -15.43 83.39
CA MET A 2 18.49 -14.70 82.25
C MET A 2 17.62 -15.02 81.01
N PHE A 3 16.95 -14.01 80.40
CA PHE A 3 17.33 -13.32 79.14
C PHE A 3 17.38 -14.24 77.89
N ARG A 4 16.76 -13.97 76.72
CA ARG A 4 15.65 -13.10 76.20
C ARG A 4 15.29 -13.75 74.82
N ALA A 5 14.07 -13.89 74.30
CA ALA A 5 12.86 -13.06 74.21
C ALA A 5 12.92 -11.95 73.13
N ALA A 6 12.44 -12.29 71.92
CA ALA A 6 11.95 -11.40 70.86
C ALA A 6 10.77 -12.14 70.15
N PHE A 7 9.80 -11.41 69.57
CA PHE A 7 8.40 -11.88 69.60
C PHE A 7 7.48 -11.23 68.54
N HIS A 8 6.75 -12.05 67.74
CA HIS A 8 5.68 -11.67 66.77
C HIS A 8 6.16 -10.85 65.53
N CYS A 9 5.45 -10.77 64.40
CA CYS A 9 4.16 -11.35 63.93
C CYS A 9 4.31 -11.75 62.42
N CYS A 10 3.34 -12.21 61.61
CA CYS A 10 1.88 -12.45 61.72
C CYS A 10 1.45 -13.46 60.61
N ILE A 11 0.14 -13.74 60.44
CA ILE A 11 -0.41 -14.62 59.39
C ILE A 11 -1.19 -13.81 58.33
N ALA A 12 -1.04 -14.16 57.05
CA ALA A 12 -1.94 -13.78 55.97
C ALA A 12 -2.29 -15.04 55.13
N THR A 13 -3.56 -15.42 55.10
CA THR A 13 -4.04 -16.63 54.41
C THR A 13 -4.50 -16.34 52.99
N ILE A 14 -3.99 -17.09 52.02
CA ILE A 14 -4.64 -17.30 50.71
C ILE A 14 -4.77 -18.81 50.49
N LEU A 15 -6.01 -19.27 50.28
CA LEU A 15 -6.32 -20.66 49.99
C LEU A 15 -6.10 -20.95 48.50
N ALA A 16 -5.02 -21.67 48.18
CA ALA A 16 -4.88 -22.30 46.87
C ALA A 16 -5.77 -23.55 46.81
N GLN A 17 -6.88 -23.48 46.06
CA GLN A 17 -7.70 -24.67 45.79
C GLN A 17 -7.00 -25.58 44.78
N HIS A 18 -6.87 -26.87 45.11
CA HIS A 18 -6.34 -27.86 44.18
C HIS A 18 -7.32 -28.11 43.04
N ILE A 19 -6.91 -27.81 41.80
CA ILE A 19 -7.46 -28.43 40.60
C ILE A 19 -6.56 -29.62 40.25
N GLN A 20 -7.10 -30.83 40.33
CA GLN A 20 -6.38 -32.04 39.91
C GLN A 20 -6.34 -32.09 38.37
N ALA A 21 -5.20 -31.74 37.78
CA ALA A 21 -4.94 -31.98 36.37
C ALA A 21 -4.70 -33.48 36.14
N THR A 22 -5.72 -34.20 35.67
CA THR A 22 -5.60 -35.59 35.23
C THR A 22 -4.72 -35.65 33.97
N GLN A 23 -3.46 -36.06 34.13
CA GLN A 23 -2.56 -36.32 33.01
C GLN A 23 -3.07 -37.50 32.19
N VAL A 24 -3.55 -37.25 30.97
CA VAL A 24 -3.87 -38.30 29.99
C VAL A 24 -2.55 -38.73 29.32
N PRO A 25 -2.16 -40.02 29.37
CA PRO A 25 -0.96 -40.48 28.68
C PRO A 25 -1.14 -40.43 27.16
N LEU A 26 -0.29 -39.68 26.46
CA LEU A 26 -0.23 -39.69 25.00
C LEU A 26 0.45 -40.98 24.50
N GLY A 27 -0.31 -42.07 24.47
CA GLY A 27 0.08 -43.34 23.84
C GLY A 27 0.09 -43.23 22.32
N TYR A 28 1.10 -42.57 21.75
CA TYR A 28 1.20 -42.37 20.30
C TYR A 28 1.66 -43.66 19.60
N SER A 29 0.71 -44.41 19.03
CA SER A 29 0.99 -45.64 18.28
C SER A 29 1.64 -45.32 16.93
N HIS A 30 2.85 -45.81 16.69
CA HIS A 30 3.47 -45.78 15.37
C HIS A 30 2.77 -46.79 14.44
N SER A 31 1.90 -46.29 13.56
CA SER A 31 1.25 -47.11 12.51
C SER A 31 1.16 -46.35 11.18
N ASP A 32 2.23 -46.44 10.40
CA ASP A 32 2.32 -46.30 8.93
C ASP A 32 1.44 -45.27 8.19
N TRP A 33 1.21 -44.09 8.78
CA TRP A 33 0.60 -42.97 8.05
C TRP A 33 1.66 -42.23 7.22
N ARG A 34 1.97 -42.79 6.04
CA ARG A 34 2.62 -42.01 4.98
C ARG A 34 1.57 -41.05 4.41
N PRO A 35 1.79 -39.72 4.42
CA PRO A 35 0.90 -38.81 3.69
C PRO A 35 0.92 -39.19 2.20
N PRO A 36 -0.18 -39.01 1.47
CA PRO A 36 -0.17 -39.12 0.02
C PRO A 36 0.91 -38.18 -0.53
N ALA A 37 1.77 -38.68 -1.41
CA ALA A 37 2.76 -37.84 -2.04
C ALA A 37 2.04 -36.78 -2.89
N VAL A 38 2.11 -35.52 -2.45
CA VAL A 38 2.03 -34.37 -3.36
C VAL A 38 3.03 -34.66 -4.49
N ALA A 39 2.64 -34.37 -5.73
CA ALA A 39 3.52 -34.60 -6.88
C ALA A 39 4.76 -33.70 -6.75
N ASP A 40 5.87 -34.27 -6.23
CA ASP A 40 7.16 -33.60 -6.20
C ASP A 40 7.74 -33.59 -7.62
N HIS A 41 7.22 -32.65 -8.41
CA HIS A 41 8.01 -32.03 -9.46
C HIS A 41 9.28 -31.51 -8.77
N GLY A 42 10.39 -32.22 -9.02
CA GLY A 42 11.50 -32.33 -8.06
C GLY A 42 12.36 -31.07 -7.95
N LEU A 43 13.68 -31.25 -7.91
CA LEU A 43 14.62 -30.11 -7.97
C LEU A 43 14.74 -29.50 -9.39
N ALA A 44 14.15 -30.15 -10.40
CA ALA A 44 14.22 -29.75 -11.81
C ALA A 44 13.61 -28.36 -12.10
N ASP A 45 12.54 -27.98 -11.41
CA ASP A 45 11.83 -26.69 -11.61
C ASP A 45 12.44 -25.53 -10.78
N TRP A 46 13.61 -25.75 -10.18
CA TRP A 46 14.21 -24.87 -9.17
C TRP A 46 15.58 -24.32 -9.59
N ASN A 47 15.69 -23.86 -10.84
CA ASN A 47 16.89 -23.22 -11.37
C ASN A 47 17.08 -21.79 -10.80
N MET A 48 18.29 -21.47 -10.32
CA MET A 48 18.62 -20.10 -9.86
C MET A 48 18.93 -19.11 -11.00
N GLY A 49 19.12 -19.60 -12.23
CA GLY A 49 19.26 -18.79 -13.44
C GLY A 49 17.92 -18.32 -14.06
N ASP A 50 16.78 -18.85 -13.63
CA ASP A 50 15.46 -18.48 -14.15
C ASP A 50 15.08 -17.06 -13.72
N LEU A 51 15.13 -16.09 -14.62
CA LEU A 51 14.61 -14.74 -14.35
C LEU A 51 13.06 -14.73 -14.36
N PRO A 52 12.41 -13.81 -13.62
CA PRO A 52 10.97 -13.58 -13.75
C PRO A 52 10.58 -13.23 -15.18
N ASN A 53 9.38 -13.64 -15.59
CA ASN A 53 8.79 -13.18 -16.84
C ASN A 53 8.69 -11.63 -16.80
N PRO A 54 9.21 -10.88 -17.79
CA PRO A 54 9.14 -9.41 -17.81
C PRO A 54 7.71 -8.84 -17.73
N ASN A 55 6.71 -9.62 -18.10
CA ASN A 55 5.29 -9.26 -18.02
C ASN A 55 4.60 -9.79 -16.75
N ALA A 56 5.34 -10.34 -15.78
CA ALA A 56 4.77 -10.85 -14.53
C ALA A 56 4.24 -9.72 -13.64
N THR A 57 2.94 -9.73 -13.35
CA THR A 57 2.28 -8.73 -12.49
C THR A 57 2.27 -9.13 -11.00
N SER A 58 2.80 -10.30 -10.65
CA SER A 58 2.76 -10.89 -9.31
C SER A 58 3.34 -9.97 -8.22
N HIS A 59 4.45 -9.30 -8.48
CA HIS A 59 5.04 -8.31 -7.56
C HIS A 59 4.15 -7.05 -7.40
N LEU A 60 3.45 -6.64 -8.46
CA LEU A 60 2.52 -5.50 -8.43
C LEU A 60 1.29 -5.82 -7.59
N VAL A 61 0.73 -7.03 -7.71
CA VAL A 61 -0.36 -7.52 -6.86
C VAL A 61 0.11 -7.60 -5.40
N PHE A 62 1.24 -8.26 -5.14
CA PHE A 62 1.81 -8.42 -3.80
C PHE A 62 2.00 -7.06 -3.11
N GLU A 63 2.67 -6.11 -3.78
CA GLU A 63 2.93 -4.81 -3.19
C GLU A 63 1.67 -3.93 -3.13
N THR A 64 0.70 -4.10 -4.04
CA THR A 64 -0.61 -3.44 -3.89
C THR A 64 -1.34 -3.98 -2.65
N VAL A 65 -1.34 -5.29 -2.36
CA VAL A 65 -1.91 -5.83 -1.11
C VAL A 65 -1.20 -5.25 0.11
N ASN A 66 0.15 -5.20 0.11
CA ASN A 66 0.96 -4.55 1.16
C ASN A 66 0.65 -3.04 1.34
N SER A 67 0.00 -2.41 0.36
CA SER A 67 -0.24 -0.96 0.28
C SER A 67 -1.67 -0.52 0.62
N LEU A 68 -2.63 -1.44 0.72
CA LEU A 68 -4.05 -1.08 0.90
C LEU A 68 -4.25 -0.28 2.19
N LEU A 69 -5.13 0.73 2.12
CA LEU A 69 -5.47 1.65 3.21
C LEU A 69 -4.30 2.44 3.82
N GLN A 70 -3.12 2.45 3.19
CA GLN A 70 -1.99 3.26 3.61
C GLN A 70 -1.81 4.47 2.67
N ARG A 71 -1.72 5.67 3.24
CA ARG A 71 -1.63 6.91 2.48
C ARG A 71 -0.32 7.05 1.71
N TRP A 72 0.81 6.64 2.28
CA TRP A 72 2.12 6.86 1.64
C TRP A 72 2.30 6.02 0.36
N PRO A 73 2.00 4.70 0.35
CA PRO A 73 1.94 3.93 -0.88
C PRO A 73 0.92 4.46 -1.89
N ASN A 74 -0.28 4.88 -1.44
CA ASN A 74 -1.31 5.45 -2.31
C ASN A 74 -0.86 6.77 -2.97
N THR A 75 -0.21 7.68 -2.24
CA THR A 75 0.37 8.93 -2.79
C THR A 75 1.50 8.65 -3.78
N ARG A 76 2.25 7.56 -3.58
CA ARG A 76 3.27 7.11 -4.54
C ARG A 76 2.60 6.56 -5.80
N MET A 77 1.85 5.47 -5.64
CA MET A 77 1.13 4.75 -6.69
C MET A 77 -0.29 5.31 -6.86
N ARG A 78 -0.39 6.58 -7.28
CA ARG A 78 -1.65 7.35 -7.30
C ARG A 78 -2.76 6.72 -8.15
N ASN A 79 -2.39 6.00 -9.21
CA ASN A 79 -3.31 5.37 -10.13
C ASN A 79 -3.75 4.02 -9.55
N GLY A 80 -4.92 4.00 -8.94
CA GLY A 80 -5.53 2.80 -8.37
C GLY A 80 -5.68 1.68 -9.39
N HIS A 81 -5.34 0.46 -8.97
CA HIS A 81 -5.34 -0.76 -9.77
C HIS A 81 -6.06 -1.92 -9.09
N SER A 82 -6.70 -1.73 -7.94
CA SER A 82 -7.52 -2.74 -7.27
C SER A 82 -8.78 -2.16 -6.62
N VAL A 83 -9.90 -2.84 -6.83
CA VAL A 83 -11.19 -2.54 -6.18
C VAL A 83 -11.46 -3.63 -5.15
N VAL A 84 -11.64 -3.26 -3.89
CA VAL A 84 -11.68 -4.21 -2.76
C VAL A 84 -12.94 -4.00 -1.94
N PRO A 85 -13.83 -5.00 -1.83
CA PRO A 85 -14.93 -4.96 -0.87
C PRO A 85 -14.41 -4.85 0.56
N GLY A 86 -15.21 -4.25 1.45
CA GLY A 86 -14.87 -4.13 2.86
C GLY A 86 -16.06 -3.86 3.75
N THR A 87 -15.79 -3.74 5.04
CA THR A 87 -16.77 -3.43 6.09
C THR A 87 -16.21 -2.36 7.01
N ILE A 88 -17.02 -1.37 7.36
CA ILE A 88 -16.74 -0.46 8.48
C ILE A 88 -17.52 -0.97 9.69
N PRO A 89 -16.87 -1.28 10.83
CA PRO A 89 -17.56 -1.80 12.02
C PRO A 89 -18.67 -0.89 12.55
N LYS A 90 -19.53 -1.45 13.42
CA LYS A 90 -20.49 -0.69 14.23
C LYS A 90 -19.75 0.12 15.30
N GLY A 91 -20.16 1.36 15.53
CA GLY A 91 -19.58 2.28 16.52
C GLY A 91 -18.43 3.14 16.00
N THR A 92 -18.03 2.98 14.73
CA THR A 92 -17.07 3.88 14.06
C THR A 92 -17.68 5.27 13.92
N LEU A 93 -16.89 6.31 14.23
CA LEU A 93 -17.25 7.70 13.98
C LEU A 93 -16.85 8.11 12.56
N LEU A 94 -17.69 8.94 11.94
CA LEU A 94 -17.49 9.54 10.61
C LEU A 94 -17.88 11.02 10.67
N TYR A 95 -17.19 11.87 9.92
CA TYR A 95 -17.31 13.33 10.06
C TYR A 95 -17.65 14.02 8.72
N HIS A 96 -18.53 15.02 8.75
CA HIS A 96 -18.99 15.77 7.57
C HIS A 96 -19.01 17.28 7.86
N GLY A 97 -18.10 18.03 7.22
CA GLY A 97 -18.09 19.48 7.24
C GLY A 97 -18.95 20.07 6.12
N THR A 98 -19.78 21.05 6.45
CA THR A 98 -20.72 21.70 5.54
C THR A 98 -20.97 23.17 5.94
N TYR A 99 -21.80 23.87 5.16
CA TYR A 99 -22.31 25.21 5.43
C TYR A 99 -23.83 25.21 5.71
N GLN A 100 -24.47 24.05 5.70
CA GLN A 100 -25.92 23.87 5.89
C GLN A 100 -26.21 23.16 7.20
N ASN A 101 -27.23 23.61 7.96
CA ASN A 101 -27.71 22.94 9.17
C ASN A 101 -28.80 21.90 8.85
N GLU A 102 -28.52 21.00 7.90
CA GLU A 102 -29.41 19.90 7.50
C GLU A 102 -28.60 18.64 7.18
N LEU A 103 -29.20 17.46 7.38
CA LEU A 103 -28.59 16.21 6.92
C LEU A 103 -28.63 16.18 5.37
N PRO A 104 -27.55 15.74 4.69
CA PRO A 104 -27.56 15.60 3.24
C PRO A 104 -28.75 14.73 2.76
N PRO A 105 -29.60 15.23 1.84
CA PRO A 105 -30.82 14.54 1.40
C PRO A 105 -30.57 13.37 0.44
N GLY A 106 -29.33 12.89 0.34
CA GLY A 106 -28.86 11.88 -0.61
C GLY A 106 -27.35 11.67 -0.46
N PRO A 107 -26.68 11.11 -1.47
CA PRO A 107 -25.25 10.81 -1.40
C PRO A 107 -24.35 12.05 -1.25
N ASP A 108 -23.45 12.01 -0.28
CA ASP A 108 -22.50 13.08 0.06
C ASP A 108 -21.20 12.51 0.68
N TRP A 109 -20.23 13.37 0.98
CA TRP A 109 -18.94 12.96 1.52
C TRP A 109 -18.90 13.00 3.04
N ALA A 110 -18.27 12.00 3.65
CA ALA A 110 -17.76 12.03 5.02
C ALA A 110 -16.26 11.70 5.00
N ALA A 111 -15.51 12.10 6.02
CA ALA A 111 -14.13 11.66 6.24
C ALA A 111 -14.07 10.72 7.46
N THR A 112 -12.98 9.96 7.56
CA THR A 112 -12.70 9.16 8.76
C THR A 112 -12.16 10.02 9.90
N ASP A 113 -11.43 11.09 9.61
CA ASP A 113 -10.95 12.09 10.60
C ASP A 113 -11.61 13.48 10.46
N PRO A 114 -11.82 14.20 11.58
CA PRO A 114 -12.52 15.48 11.57
C PRO A 114 -11.70 16.59 10.90
N GLU A 115 -10.37 16.57 11.01
CA GLU A 115 -9.45 17.53 10.38
C GLU A 115 -9.57 17.52 8.86
N HIS A 116 -9.80 16.35 8.25
CA HIS A 116 -10.08 16.25 6.83
C HIS A 116 -11.46 16.81 6.48
N SER A 117 -12.49 16.46 7.26
CA SER A 117 -13.87 16.92 6.98
C SER A 117 -14.06 18.43 7.16
N ILE A 118 -13.36 19.06 8.11
CA ILE A 118 -13.52 20.49 8.42
C ILE A 118 -12.99 21.42 7.32
N VAL A 119 -12.16 20.91 6.38
CA VAL A 119 -11.84 21.59 5.10
C VAL A 119 -13.11 21.94 4.31
N PHE A 120 -14.16 21.12 4.46
CA PHE A 120 -15.48 21.28 3.82
C PHE A 120 -16.49 22.08 4.67
N CYS A 121 -16.10 22.51 5.87
CA CYS A 121 -16.86 23.44 6.71
C CYS A 121 -16.71 24.87 6.13
N LYS A 122 -17.58 25.27 5.20
CA LYS A 122 -17.38 26.44 4.30
C LYS A 122 -18.18 27.71 4.63
N GLY A 123 -18.59 27.90 5.88
CA GLY A 123 -19.32 29.10 6.30
C GLY A 123 -18.44 30.31 6.62
N GLU A 124 -19.07 31.49 6.77
CA GLU A 124 -18.39 32.77 7.03
C GLU A 124 -18.09 32.98 8.52
N LEU A 125 -17.37 34.06 8.85
CA LEU A 125 -16.98 34.39 10.22
C LEU A 125 -18.16 34.71 11.15
N GLU A 126 -19.24 35.28 10.60
CA GLU A 126 -20.43 35.69 11.36
C GLU A 126 -21.44 34.54 11.56
N ASP A 127 -21.52 33.61 10.59
CA ASP A 127 -22.43 32.46 10.60
C ASP A 127 -21.84 31.19 11.25
N GLY A 128 -20.52 31.15 11.44
CA GLY A 128 -19.79 29.92 11.73
C GLY A 128 -19.83 28.94 10.54
N CYS A 129 -19.56 27.67 10.78
CA CYS A 129 -19.76 26.59 9.82
C CYS A 129 -20.26 25.32 10.52
N TRP A 130 -20.83 24.36 9.78
CA TRP A 130 -21.54 23.23 10.38
C TRP A 130 -20.73 21.92 10.25
N HIS A 131 -20.54 21.22 11.36
CA HIS A 131 -19.79 19.98 11.44
C HIS A 131 -20.64 18.88 12.06
N LEU A 132 -20.92 17.84 11.27
CA LEU A 132 -21.75 16.71 11.61
C LEU A 132 -20.87 15.52 12.00
N THR A 133 -21.10 14.97 13.19
CA THR A 133 -20.51 13.70 13.64
C THR A 133 -21.56 12.61 13.55
N LEU A 134 -21.24 11.53 12.84
CA LEU A 134 -22.05 10.33 12.70
C LEU A 134 -21.39 9.17 13.45
N ALA A 135 -22.20 8.23 13.94
CA ALA A 135 -21.76 6.90 14.38
C ALA A 135 -22.44 5.82 13.55
N THR A 136 -21.70 4.76 13.17
CA THR A 136 -22.28 3.60 12.48
C THR A 136 -23.15 2.77 13.44
N THR A 137 -24.42 2.54 13.09
CA THR A 137 -25.41 1.84 13.93
C THR A 137 -25.40 0.32 13.73
N ARG A 138 -24.84 -0.12 12.61
CA ARG A 138 -24.52 -1.50 12.20
C ARG A 138 -23.20 -1.48 11.41
N PRO A 139 -22.59 -2.64 11.08
CA PRO A 139 -21.54 -2.66 10.08
C PRO A 139 -22.05 -2.07 8.74
N LEU A 140 -21.25 -1.19 8.13
CA LEU A 140 -21.49 -0.65 6.79
C LEU A 140 -20.72 -1.47 5.77
N LYS A 141 -21.37 -1.86 4.68
CA LYS A 141 -20.73 -2.55 3.55
C LYS A 141 -20.12 -1.51 2.61
N VAL A 142 -18.84 -1.61 2.32
CA VAL A 142 -18.12 -0.61 1.52
C VAL A 142 -17.35 -1.21 0.35
N VAL A 143 -17.00 -0.37 -0.61
CA VAL A 143 -16.08 -0.68 -1.70
C VAL A 143 -14.92 0.33 -1.67
N TYR A 144 -13.70 -0.15 -1.50
CA TYR A 144 -12.48 0.65 -1.51
C TYR A 144 -11.85 0.69 -2.90
N PHE A 145 -11.43 1.89 -3.33
CA PHE A 145 -10.59 2.12 -4.50
C PHE A 145 -9.18 2.52 -4.03
N ASP A 146 -8.15 1.75 -4.41
CA ASP A 146 -6.75 2.03 -4.03
C ASP A 146 -6.15 3.25 -4.78
N GLY A 147 -4.90 3.60 -4.42
CA GLY A 147 -4.23 4.80 -4.92
C GLY A 147 -4.80 6.10 -4.33
N SER A 148 -4.47 7.23 -4.92
CA SER A 148 -5.02 8.55 -4.55
C SER A 148 -6.38 8.76 -5.22
N SER A 149 -7.32 7.85 -4.99
CA SER A 149 -8.58 7.71 -5.73
C SER A 149 -9.59 8.86 -5.59
N ALA A 150 -9.34 9.86 -4.74
CA ALA A 150 -10.08 11.13 -4.72
C ALA A 150 -9.27 12.33 -5.25
N ALA A 151 -7.99 12.17 -5.62
CA ALA A 151 -7.17 13.24 -6.16
C ALA A 151 -7.68 13.72 -7.54
N LYS A 152 -7.96 15.02 -7.67
CA LYS A 152 -8.69 15.59 -8.81
C LYS A 152 -7.76 15.98 -9.96
N VAL A 153 -7.04 14.98 -10.48
CA VAL A 153 -6.02 15.09 -11.54
C VAL A 153 -6.38 14.24 -12.75
N GLU A 154 -6.19 14.76 -13.97
CA GLU A 154 -6.50 14.06 -15.23
C GLU A 154 -5.56 12.86 -15.51
N TYR A 155 -4.69 12.52 -14.55
CA TYR A 155 -3.58 11.56 -14.70
C TYR A 155 -3.87 10.12 -14.20
N GLY A 156 -5.09 9.82 -13.75
CA GLY A 156 -5.58 8.43 -13.63
C GLY A 156 -6.00 7.95 -12.25
N SER A 157 -5.84 8.78 -11.22
CA SER A 157 -6.38 8.56 -9.88
C SER A 157 -7.82 8.04 -9.86
N MET A 158 -8.67 8.60 -10.72
CA MET A 158 -10.11 8.30 -10.76
C MET A 158 -10.51 7.21 -11.78
N ASP A 159 -9.58 6.65 -12.55
CA ASP A 159 -9.95 5.77 -13.67
C ASP A 159 -10.71 4.50 -13.22
N ALA A 160 -10.29 3.87 -12.12
CA ALA A 160 -10.91 2.64 -11.62
C ALA A 160 -12.38 2.84 -11.16
N GLN A 161 -12.69 3.95 -10.49
CA GLN A 161 -14.06 4.28 -10.08
C GLN A 161 -14.93 4.71 -11.28
N ASP A 162 -14.35 5.37 -12.29
CA ASP A 162 -15.03 5.70 -13.55
C ASP A 162 -15.39 4.44 -14.35
N LEU A 163 -14.51 3.43 -14.40
CA LEU A 163 -14.82 2.13 -15.00
C LEU A 163 -16.02 1.47 -14.31
N ILE A 164 -16.10 1.48 -12.96
CA ILE A 164 -17.25 0.93 -12.24
C ILE A 164 -18.52 1.75 -12.49
N ALA A 165 -18.47 3.08 -12.34
CA ALA A 165 -19.62 3.97 -12.49
C ALA A 165 -20.19 4.00 -13.92
N TRP A 166 -19.33 4.15 -14.92
CA TRP A 166 -19.72 4.53 -16.29
C TRP A 166 -19.27 3.51 -17.35
N GLY A 167 -18.40 2.57 -17.02
CA GLY A 167 -17.87 1.59 -17.98
C GLY A 167 -16.80 2.16 -18.92
N THR A 168 -16.23 3.32 -18.59
CA THR A 168 -15.10 3.92 -19.30
C THR A 168 -14.45 4.99 -18.41
N SER A 169 -13.15 5.22 -18.54
CA SER A 169 -12.42 6.30 -17.85
C SER A 169 -12.79 7.67 -18.45
N GLN A 170 -13.01 8.67 -17.61
CA GLN A 170 -13.30 10.05 -18.06
C GLN A 170 -12.34 11.05 -17.40
N PRO A 171 -11.08 11.19 -17.90
CA PRO A 171 -10.06 12.04 -17.28
C PRO A 171 -10.46 13.50 -17.11
N TRP A 172 -11.23 14.01 -18.06
CA TRP A 172 -11.76 15.39 -18.06
C TRP A 172 -12.89 15.61 -17.05
N TRP A 173 -13.38 14.56 -16.37
CA TRP A 173 -14.52 14.57 -15.45
C TRP A 173 -14.10 14.40 -13.98
N VAL A 174 -12.85 14.72 -13.64
CA VAL A 174 -12.36 14.70 -12.24
C VAL A 174 -13.13 15.63 -11.30
N PHE A 175 -13.89 16.60 -11.82
CA PHE A 175 -14.78 17.48 -11.02
C PHE A 175 -16.27 17.11 -11.06
N GLU A 176 -16.70 16.12 -11.86
CA GLU A 176 -18.11 15.65 -11.87
C GLU A 176 -18.40 14.69 -10.70
N GLU A 177 -17.76 14.92 -9.55
CA GLU A 177 -17.80 14.13 -8.32
C GLU A 177 -19.24 13.92 -7.82
N ARG A 178 -20.09 14.94 -7.91
CA ARG A 178 -21.53 14.85 -7.58
C ARG A 178 -22.31 13.92 -8.50
N GLN A 179 -21.86 13.68 -9.73
CA GLN A 179 -22.47 12.69 -10.63
C GLN A 179 -21.90 11.29 -10.34
N ARG A 180 -20.57 11.19 -10.23
CA ARG A 180 -19.85 9.96 -9.89
C ARG A 180 -20.41 9.28 -8.64
N ILE A 181 -20.59 10.02 -7.54
CA ILE A 181 -21.17 9.48 -6.30
C ILE A 181 -22.61 8.96 -6.50
N ARG A 182 -23.45 9.66 -7.28
CA ARG A 182 -24.82 9.22 -7.55
C ARG A 182 -24.86 7.91 -8.35
N ASP A 183 -24.04 7.80 -9.38
CA ASP A 183 -24.01 6.62 -10.25
C ASP A 183 -23.38 5.41 -9.53
N LEU A 184 -22.31 5.62 -8.75
CA LEU A 184 -21.73 4.60 -7.87
C LEU A 184 -22.73 4.12 -6.81
N CYS A 185 -23.41 5.03 -6.10
CA CYS A 185 -24.42 4.64 -5.11
C CYS A 185 -25.64 3.95 -5.73
N LYS A 186 -26.05 4.36 -6.94
CA LYS A 186 -27.12 3.68 -7.69
C LYS A 186 -26.71 2.25 -8.10
N TRP A 187 -25.49 2.06 -8.58
CA TRP A 187 -24.95 0.73 -8.88
C TRP A 187 -24.75 -0.12 -7.61
N GLY A 188 -24.28 0.50 -6.53
CA GLY A 188 -24.02 -0.14 -5.24
C GLY A 188 -25.30 -0.61 -4.53
N GLN A 189 -26.44 0.03 -4.81
CA GLN A 189 -27.75 -0.31 -4.24
C GLN A 189 -28.15 -1.77 -4.50
N ASP A 190 -27.92 -2.28 -5.72
CA ASP A 190 -28.23 -3.67 -6.10
C ASP A 190 -27.43 -4.71 -5.28
N TYR A 191 -26.30 -4.28 -4.69
CA TYR A 191 -25.41 -5.10 -3.89
C TYR A 191 -25.45 -4.75 -2.38
N GLY A 192 -26.29 -3.80 -1.98
CA GLY A 192 -26.37 -3.30 -0.60
C GLY A 192 -25.10 -2.59 -0.11
N VAL A 193 -24.36 -1.90 -0.99
CA VAL A 193 -23.21 -1.06 -0.62
C VAL A 193 -23.69 0.25 -0.01
N ASP A 194 -23.18 0.58 1.17
CA ASP A 194 -23.53 1.78 1.93
C ASP A 194 -22.64 3.00 1.57
N ALA A 195 -21.36 2.76 1.27
CA ALA A 195 -20.40 3.81 0.92
C ALA A 195 -19.23 3.29 0.05
N PHE A 196 -18.51 4.22 -0.58
CA PHE A 196 -17.25 3.94 -1.28
C PHE A 196 -16.10 4.67 -0.61
N VAL A 197 -15.01 3.97 -0.30
CA VAL A 197 -13.81 4.53 0.36
C VAL A 197 -12.75 4.87 -0.69
N ARG A 198 -12.16 6.05 -0.58
CA ARG A 198 -11.10 6.56 -1.47
C ARG A 198 -10.22 7.59 -0.75
N MET A 199 -9.16 8.08 -1.39
CA MET A 199 -8.14 8.90 -0.72
C MET A 199 -7.74 10.18 -1.49
N GLU A 200 -7.72 11.32 -0.81
CA GLU A 200 -7.16 12.61 -1.29
C GLU A 200 -5.96 12.99 -0.41
N VAL A 201 -6.15 13.92 0.54
CA VAL A 201 -5.16 14.33 1.53
C VAL A 201 -5.17 13.40 2.74
N ASP A 202 -6.28 12.71 2.92
CA ASP A 202 -6.59 11.66 3.90
C ASP A 202 -7.73 10.79 3.29
N PHE A 203 -8.24 9.80 4.01
CA PHE A 203 -9.34 8.95 3.56
C PHE A 203 -10.71 9.65 3.65
N GLU A 204 -11.52 9.43 2.62
CA GLU A 204 -12.91 9.89 2.54
C GLU A 204 -13.85 8.77 2.10
N LEU A 205 -15.11 8.93 2.48
CA LEU A 205 -16.22 8.05 2.19
C LEU A 205 -17.24 8.83 1.35
N MET A 206 -17.53 8.32 0.16
CA MET A 206 -18.75 8.64 -0.56
C MET A 206 -19.91 7.86 0.07
N LEU A 207 -20.60 8.44 1.05
CA LEU A 207 -21.68 7.81 1.82
C LEU A 207 -23.01 7.97 1.08
N CYS A 208 -23.69 6.85 0.80
CA CYS A 208 -24.87 6.85 -0.07
C CYS A 208 -26.16 7.32 0.60
N ASN A 209 -26.27 7.23 1.94
CA ASN A 209 -27.44 7.69 2.67
C ASN A 209 -27.11 8.04 4.14
N PHE A 210 -27.26 9.31 4.51
CA PHE A 210 -27.00 9.84 5.86
C PHE A 210 -28.06 9.46 6.92
N THR A 211 -29.07 8.66 6.55
CA THR A 211 -30.14 8.16 7.43
C THR A 211 -30.21 6.62 7.53
N SER A 212 -29.32 5.90 6.83
CA SER A 212 -29.26 4.43 6.84
C SER A 212 -27.90 3.95 7.32
N GLY A 213 -27.88 3.01 8.27
CA GLY A 213 -26.64 2.44 8.81
C GLY A 213 -25.80 3.38 9.69
N VAL A 214 -26.13 4.67 9.74
CA VAL A 214 -25.51 5.71 10.59
C VAL A 214 -26.56 6.41 11.46
N SER A 215 -26.11 7.12 12.49
CA SER A 215 -26.90 8.02 13.33
C SER A 215 -26.11 9.28 13.69
N MET A 216 -26.76 10.44 13.69
CA MET A 216 -26.20 11.70 14.19
C MET A 216 -25.83 11.58 15.68
N VAL A 217 -24.57 11.88 16.01
CA VAL A 217 -24.06 12.00 17.39
C VAL A 217 -24.08 13.46 17.83
N SER A 218 -23.64 14.37 16.95
CA SER A 218 -23.66 15.81 17.16
C SER A 218 -23.73 16.54 15.83
N PHE A 219 -24.36 17.72 15.82
CA PHE A 219 -24.33 18.64 14.69
C PHE A 219 -23.98 20.03 15.23
N SER A 220 -22.72 20.42 15.08
CA SER A 220 -22.14 21.56 15.78
C SER A 220 -21.93 22.73 14.83
N ASN A 221 -22.36 23.92 15.23
CA ASN A 221 -21.85 25.16 14.64
C ASN A 221 -20.47 25.42 15.25
N LEU A 222 -19.43 25.38 14.41
CA LEU A 222 -18.05 25.69 14.75
C LEU A 222 -17.72 27.12 14.33
N ALA A 223 -16.83 27.78 15.07
CA ALA A 223 -16.27 29.06 14.64
C ALA A 223 -15.53 28.88 13.31
N SER A 224 -15.86 29.69 12.30
CA SER A 224 -15.17 29.63 11.01
C SER A 224 -13.76 30.22 11.17
N VAL A 225 -12.73 29.42 10.89
CA VAL A 225 -11.32 29.88 10.88
C VAL A 225 -10.86 30.38 9.50
N ARG A 226 -11.82 30.69 8.61
CA ARG A 226 -11.56 31.18 7.25
C ARG A 226 -11.28 32.69 7.27
N PRO A 227 -10.23 33.18 6.58
CA PRO A 227 -9.98 34.62 6.48
C PRO A 227 -11.10 35.33 5.69
N PRO A 228 -11.45 36.59 6.00
CA PRO A 228 -12.56 37.31 5.35
C PRO A 228 -12.43 37.36 3.83
N ARG A 229 -13.55 37.27 3.09
CA ARG A 229 -13.58 37.30 1.61
C ARG A 229 -12.78 38.45 0.99
N HIS A 230 -12.79 39.64 1.60
CA HIS A 230 -12.01 40.79 1.12
C HIS A 230 -10.48 40.61 1.18
N ARG A 231 -9.95 39.71 2.03
CA ARG A 231 -8.52 39.34 2.01
C ARG A 231 -8.23 38.17 1.07
N GLN A 232 -9.19 37.30 0.77
CA GLN A 232 -9.01 36.17 -0.15
C GLN A 232 -8.61 36.63 -1.56
N SER A 233 -9.06 37.82 -2.00
CA SER A 233 -8.66 38.44 -3.28
C SER A 233 -7.21 38.95 -3.33
N LEU A 234 -6.46 38.89 -2.22
CA LEU A 234 -5.06 39.31 -2.11
C LEU A 234 -4.12 38.13 -1.80
N LEU A 235 -4.65 36.91 -1.73
CA LEU A 235 -3.91 35.69 -1.46
C LEU A 235 -3.64 34.94 -2.76
N ASP A 236 -2.45 34.34 -2.85
CA ASP A 236 -2.07 33.46 -3.96
C ASP A 236 -3.02 32.26 -4.08
N PRO A 237 -3.30 31.73 -5.29
CA PRO A 237 -4.04 30.48 -5.45
C PRO A 237 -3.50 29.32 -4.60
N TRP A 238 -2.17 29.25 -4.42
CA TRP A 238 -1.53 28.30 -3.52
C TRP A 238 -1.79 28.60 -2.04
N MET A 239 -1.75 29.88 -1.62
CA MET A 239 -2.09 30.29 -0.24
C MET A 239 -3.55 29.99 0.11
N ALA A 240 -4.45 30.01 -0.88
CA ALA A 240 -5.85 29.61 -0.73
C ALA A 240 -6.05 28.08 -0.60
N GLN A 241 -5.04 27.27 -0.97
CA GLN A 241 -5.01 25.82 -0.76
C GLN A 241 -4.21 25.47 0.52
N ALA A 242 -3.09 26.15 0.78
CA ALA A 242 -2.21 25.99 1.94
C ALA A 242 -2.73 26.65 3.23
N SER A 243 -4.05 26.58 3.47
CA SER A 243 -4.63 27.04 4.74
C SER A 243 -4.16 26.16 5.90
N VAL A 244 -4.10 26.71 7.12
CA VAL A 244 -3.77 25.93 8.33
C VAL A 244 -4.65 24.67 8.45
N ILE A 245 -5.96 24.79 8.15
CA ILE A 245 -6.89 23.65 8.10
C ILE A 245 -6.40 22.53 7.16
N THR A 246 -5.87 22.90 5.99
CA THR A 246 -5.38 21.94 5.00
C THR A 246 -4.12 21.24 5.49
N VAL A 247 -3.25 21.94 6.24
CA VAL A 247 -2.03 21.36 6.80
C VAL A 247 -2.35 20.47 7.99
N GLU A 248 -3.34 20.81 8.83
CA GLU A 248 -3.86 19.88 9.85
C GLU A 248 -4.48 18.63 9.20
N ALA A 249 -5.24 18.76 8.10
CA ALA A 249 -5.72 17.61 7.33
C ALA A 249 -4.57 16.77 6.73
N MET A 250 -3.48 17.41 6.27
CA MET A 250 -2.26 16.72 5.84
C MET A 250 -1.56 15.99 7.00
N TYR A 251 -1.64 16.53 8.22
CA TYR A 251 -1.02 15.96 9.41
C TYR A 251 -1.86 14.83 10.02
N ALA A 252 -3.18 14.95 10.08
CA ALA A 252 -4.09 13.86 10.43
C ALA A 252 -3.91 12.66 9.49
N GLY A 253 -3.99 12.89 8.17
CA GLY A 253 -3.69 11.85 7.17
C GLY A 253 -2.26 11.30 7.24
N SER A 254 -1.31 11.95 7.94
CA SER A 254 0.05 11.41 8.13
C SER A 254 0.06 10.21 9.08
N TRP A 255 -0.91 10.13 10.01
CA TRP A 255 -1.08 9.00 10.92
C TRP A 255 -1.36 7.69 10.17
N HIS A 256 -1.94 7.79 8.95
CA HIS A 256 -2.22 6.67 8.06
C HIS A 256 -1.14 6.43 6.98
N TYR A 257 0.05 7.07 7.06
CA TYR A 257 1.09 6.87 6.04
C TYR A 257 1.55 5.42 5.88
N HIS A 258 1.70 4.68 6.97
CA HIS A 258 2.28 3.33 6.96
C HIS A 258 1.37 2.33 7.68
N PHE A 259 1.63 1.04 7.48
CA PHE A 259 0.90 -0.06 8.09
C PHE A 259 0.74 0.16 9.61
N PRO A 260 -0.48 0.06 10.17
CA PRO A 260 -1.67 -0.56 9.57
C PRO A 260 -2.57 0.35 8.72
N GLY A 261 -2.24 1.63 8.53
CA GLY A 261 -3.05 2.56 7.72
C GLY A 261 -4.39 2.92 8.35
N GLU A 262 -5.44 3.04 7.53
CA GLU A 262 -6.82 3.34 7.96
C GLU A 262 -7.55 2.10 8.49
N ILE A 263 -7.36 1.80 9.78
CA ILE A 263 -7.88 0.61 10.46
C ILE A 263 -9.41 0.59 10.67
N ARG A 264 -10.12 1.71 10.44
CA ARG A 264 -11.59 1.77 10.56
C ARG A 264 -12.30 1.04 9.40
N VAL A 265 -11.57 0.71 8.34
CA VAL A 265 -12.06 -0.04 7.17
C VAL A 265 -11.42 -1.43 7.15
N GLN A 266 -12.25 -2.47 7.25
CA GLN A 266 -11.80 -3.88 7.24
C GLN A 266 -12.04 -4.47 5.84
N LEU A 267 -10.97 -4.77 5.10
CA LEU A 267 -11.08 -5.26 3.71
C LEU A 267 -11.28 -6.77 3.63
N ASP A 268 -12.13 -7.19 2.70
CA ASP A 268 -12.30 -8.57 2.28
C ASP A 268 -11.38 -8.86 1.08
N LEU A 269 -10.15 -9.31 1.37
CA LEU A 269 -9.16 -9.64 0.34
C LEU A 269 -9.56 -10.85 -0.52
N ALA A 270 -10.40 -11.75 -0.01
CA ALA A 270 -11.02 -12.80 -0.82
C ALA A 270 -11.99 -12.24 -1.88
N GLY A 271 -12.37 -10.96 -1.77
CA GLY A 271 -13.15 -10.21 -2.76
C GLY A 271 -12.34 -9.26 -3.65
N LEU A 272 -11.01 -9.20 -3.51
CA LEU A 272 -10.15 -8.25 -4.22
C LEU A 272 -10.23 -8.42 -5.74
N VAL A 273 -10.50 -7.33 -6.46
CA VAL A 273 -10.53 -7.30 -7.92
C VAL A 273 -9.39 -6.44 -8.42
N SER A 274 -8.30 -7.06 -8.89
CA SER A 274 -7.13 -6.34 -9.38
C SER A 274 -7.12 -6.21 -10.90
N PHE A 275 -6.83 -5.03 -11.40
CA PHE A 275 -6.47 -4.79 -12.80
C PHE A 275 -5.06 -5.32 -13.15
N TYR A 276 -4.35 -5.92 -12.19
CA TYR A 276 -3.13 -6.70 -12.42
C TYR A 276 -3.38 -8.21 -12.59
N ASP A 277 -4.63 -8.69 -12.45
CA ASP A 277 -5.04 -10.04 -12.85
C ASP A 277 -5.04 -10.15 -14.38
N THR A 278 -3.99 -10.76 -14.94
CA THR A 278 -3.79 -10.88 -16.40
C THR A 278 -4.75 -11.87 -17.07
N GLN A 279 -5.49 -12.66 -16.29
CA GLN A 279 -6.55 -13.55 -16.80
C GLN A 279 -7.91 -12.84 -16.82
N LEU A 280 -8.13 -11.89 -15.90
CA LEU A 280 -9.35 -11.07 -15.84
C LEU A 280 -9.32 -9.85 -16.77
N VAL A 281 -8.16 -9.21 -16.93
CA VAL A 281 -8.00 -8.01 -17.78
C VAL A 281 -6.83 -8.11 -18.79
N PRO A 282 -6.81 -9.13 -19.66
CA PRO A 282 -5.73 -9.35 -20.64
C PRO A 282 -5.48 -8.14 -21.56
N SER A 283 -6.47 -7.28 -21.83
CA SER A 283 -6.30 -6.08 -22.66
C SER A 283 -5.27 -5.09 -22.10
N LEU A 284 -5.09 -5.03 -20.78
CA LEU A 284 -4.12 -4.14 -20.12
C LEU A 284 -2.68 -4.67 -20.14
N VAL A 285 -2.44 -5.93 -20.54
CA VAL A 285 -1.09 -6.49 -20.63
C VAL A 285 -0.21 -5.76 -21.65
N PRO A 286 -0.58 -5.67 -22.96
CA PRO A 286 0.25 -4.97 -23.95
C PRO A 286 0.37 -3.46 -23.69
N ILE A 287 -0.59 -2.84 -22.98
CA ILE A 287 -0.59 -1.41 -22.68
C ILE A 287 0.52 -1.03 -21.69
N ARG A 288 0.89 -1.93 -20.78
CA ARG A 288 1.92 -1.68 -19.73
C ARG A 288 3.36 -1.98 -20.16
N ILE A 289 3.57 -2.65 -21.30
CA ILE A 289 4.91 -3.08 -21.72
C ILE A 289 5.84 -1.86 -21.90
N GLY A 290 6.96 -1.85 -21.17
CA GLY A 290 7.93 -0.76 -21.21
C GLY A 290 7.53 0.51 -20.44
N GLN A 291 6.45 0.48 -19.66
CA GLN A 291 6.08 1.55 -18.73
C GLN A 291 6.59 1.26 -17.32
N GLU A 292 6.76 2.30 -16.51
CA GLU A 292 6.93 2.15 -15.07
C GLU A 292 5.56 2.15 -14.37
N ARG A 293 5.50 1.57 -13.15
CA ARG A 293 4.26 1.44 -12.37
C ARG A 293 3.51 2.76 -12.13
N TRP A 294 4.23 3.88 -12.07
CA TRP A 294 3.68 5.23 -11.95
C TRP A 294 2.80 5.64 -13.14
N ASP A 295 3.20 5.22 -14.34
CA ASP A 295 2.60 5.62 -15.62
C ASP A 295 1.48 4.64 -16.03
N HIS A 296 1.36 3.48 -15.35
CA HIS A 296 0.27 2.52 -15.57
C HIS A 296 -1.11 3.16 -15.42
N ARG A 297 -2.04 2.74 -16.28
CA ARG A 297 -3.45 3.14 -16.31
C ARG A 297 -4.35 1.91 -16.46
N VAL A 298 -5.63 2.07 -16.10
CA VAL A 298 -6.72 1.15 -16.48
C VAL A 298 -7.52 1.67 -17.69
N GLN A 299 -6.98 2.67 -18.39
CA GLN A 299 -7.51 3.16 -19.65
C GLN A 299 -7.34 2.14 -20.77
N ASN A 300 -8.24 2.18 -21.76
CA ASN A 300 -8.28 1.25 -22.89
C ASN A 300 -8.44 -0.23 -22.51
N THR A 301 -8.87 -0.52 -21.27
CA THR A 301 -9.45 -1.82 -20.90
C THR A 301 -10.61 -2.12 -21.87
N SER A 302 -10.69 -3.35 -22.39
CA SER A 302 -11.74 -3.75 -23.33
C SER A 302 -13.14 -3.73 -22.69
N SER A 303 -14.20 -3.67 -23.50
CA SER A 303 -15.58 -3.76 -23.02
C SER A 303 -15.85 -5.08 -22.29
N GLU A 304 -15.25 -6.16 -22.79
CA GLU A 304 -15.32 -7.52 -22.29
C GLU A 304 -14.66 -7.64 -20.92
N ASP A 305 -13.44 -7.10 -20.78
CA ASP A 305 -12.66 -7.07 -19.54
C ASP A 305 -13.35 -6.17 -18.49
N ILE A 306 -13.95 -5.04 -18.89
CA ILE A 306 -14.74 -4.17 -17.99
C ILE A 306 -15.98 -4.91 -17.48
N LEU A 307 -16.68 -5.66 -18.33
CA LEU A 307 -17.81 -6.50 -17.93
C LEU A 307 -17.36 -7.62 -16.98
N ALA A 308 -16.21 -8.25 -17.26
CA ALA A 308 -15.63 -9.29 -16.40
C ALA A 308 -15.23 -8.74 -15.01
N VAL A 309 -14.62 -7.55 -14.94
CA VAL A 309 -14.30 -6.84 -13.70
C VAL A 309 -15.56 -6.53 -12.90
N LYS A 310 -16.62 -5.99 -13.55
CA LYS A 310 -17.91 -5.73 -12.86
C LYS A 310 -18.57 -7.01 -12.36
N ALA A 311 -18.51 -8.10 -13.14
CA ALA A 311 -19.03 -9.41 -12.73
C ALA A 311 -18.23 -10.01 -11.55
N ARG A 312 -16.90 -9.93 -11.57
CA ARG A 312 -16.03 -10.37 -10.46
C ARG A 312 -16.32 -9.58 -9.17
N LEU A 313 -16.49 -8.27 -9.27
CA LEU A 313 -16.83 -7.41 -8.13
C LEU A 313 -18.25 -7.66 -7.60
N ALA A 314 -19.23 -7.86 -8.49
CA ALA A 314 -20.60 -8.23 -8.11
C ALA A 314 -20.63 -9.60 -7.40
N ALA A 315 -19.89 -10.59 -7.90
CA ALA A 315 -19.77 -11.91 -7.27
C ALA A 315 -19.08 -11.83 -5.89
N ALA A 316 -18.02 -11.02 -5.77
CA ALA A 316 -17.37 -10.75 -4.49
C ALA A 316 -18.32 -10.07 -3.47
N LEU A 317 -19.11 -9.09 -3.92
CA LEU A 317 -20.08 -8.39 -3.06
C LEU A 317 -21.29 -9.25 -2.69
N THR A 318 -21.71 -10.20 -3.52
CA THR A 318 -22.86 -11.09 -3.25
C THR A 318 -22.50 -12.40 -2.56
N ARG A 319 -21.20 -12.68 -2.39
CA ARG A 319 -20.70 -13.89 -1.71
C ARG A 319 -21.23 -13.99 -0.26
N PRO A 320 -21.87 -15.12 0.11
CA PRO A 320 -22.19 -15.44 1.50
C PRO A 320 -20.97 -15.46 2.42
N SER A 321 -21.12 -14.96 3.64
CA SER A 321 -20.08 -14.98 4.67
C SER A 321 -19.61 -16.42 4.96
N GLY A 322 -18.30 -16.62 5.04
CA GLY A 322 -17.69 -17.94 5.27
C GLY A 322 -17.39 -18.77 4.02
N LEU A 323 -17.57 -18.22 2.80
CA LEU A 323 -17.17 -18.86 1.53
C LEU A 323 -15.85 -18.30 0.98
N SER A 324 -14.87 -18.08 1.87
CA SER A 324 -13.47 -17.80 1.57
C SER A 324 -12.58 -18.75 2.39
N SER A 325 -11.28 -18.84 2.06
CA SER A 325 -10.35 -19.73 2.77
C SER A 325 -10.17 -19.40 4.26
N GLY A 326 -10.50 -18.17 4.68
CA GLY A 326 -10.23 -17.67 6.04
C GLY A 326 -8.78 -17.27 6.29
N ILE A 327 -7.90 -17.35 5.28
CA ILE A 327 -6.49 -16.97 5.39
C ILE A 327 -6.36 -15.45 5.52
N ASP A 328 -5.55 -14.99 6.49
CA ASP A 328 -5.15 -13.59 6.59
C ASP A 328 -4.02 -13.27 5.59
N TRP A 329 -4.45 -13.01 4.35
CA TRP A 329 -3.57 -12.63 3.25
C TRP A 329 -2.79 -11.33 3.51
N MET A 330 -3.34 -10.40 4.30
CA MET A 330 -2.66 -9.14 4.65
C MET A 330 -1.46 -9.41 5.56
N THR A 331 -1.69 -10.15 6.65
CA THR A 331 -0.63 -10.54 7.58
C THR A 331 0.44 -11.39 6.88
N LEU A 332 0.06 -12.30 5.97
CA LEU A 332 1.03 -13.14 5.25
C LEU A 332 1.96 -12.30 4.35
N VAL A 333 1.40 -11.36 3.56
CA VAL A 333 2.18 -10.39 2.77
C VAL A 333 3.08 -9.55 3.68
N ARG A 334 2.53 -9.02 4.78
CA ARG A 334 3.26 -8.16 5.72
C ARG A 334 4.46 -8.85 6.36
N VAL A 335 4.32 -10.10 6.79
CA VAL A 335 5.40 -10.91 7.36
C VAL A 335 6.58 -11.08 6.40
N ILE A 336 6.32 -11.22 5.09
CA ILE A 336 7.35 -11.35 4.06
C ILE A 336 8.09 -10.01 3.86
N VAL A 337 7.35 -8.89 3.84
CA VAL A 337 7.94 -7.54 3.75
C VAL A 337 8.82 -7.23 4.97
N ASP A 338 8.32 -7.46 6.19
CA ASP A 338 9.10 -7.26 7.42
C ASP A 338 10.31 -8.20 7.53
N ARG A 339 10.25 -9.38 6.89
CA ARG A 339 11.37 -10.30 6.80
C ARG A 339 12.49 -9.80 5.87
N TYR A 340 12.15 -9.27 4.70
CA TYR A 340 13.16 -9.01 3.65
C TYR A 340 13.50 -7.53 3.42
N ALA A 341 12.58 -6.58 3.61
CA ALA A 341 12.73 -5.20 3.12
C ALA A 341 13.95 -4.48 3.69
N GLY A 342 14.10 -4.46 5.02
CA GLY A 342 15.25 -3.82 5.67
C GLY A 342 16.57 -4.55 5.47
N ARG A 343 16.53 -5.86 5.16
CA ARG A 343 17.74 -6.67 4.89
C ARG A 343 18.26 -6.44 3.48
N LEU A 344 17.38 -6.34 2.49
CA LEU A 344 17.72 -5.94 1.12
C LEU A 344 18.26 -4.50 1.06
N GLU A 345 17.64 -3.57 1.79
CA GLU A 345 18.14 -2.18 1.92
C GLU A 345 19.55 -2.13 2.55
N LEU A 346 19.81 -2.95 3.59
CA LEU A 346 21.13 -3.07 4.20
C LEU A 346 22.17 -3.68 3.23
N MET A 347 21.80 -4.71 2.45
CA MET A 347 22.67 -5.28 1.43
C MET A 347 23.02 -4.27 0.35
N GLN A 348 22.03 -3.53 -0.18
CA GLN A 348 22.26 -2.47 -1.16
C GLN A 348 23.17 -1.38 -0.59
N TYR A 349 23.01 -0.99 0.68
CA TYR A 349 23.90 -0.05 1.36
C TYR A 349 25.35 -0.57 1.45
N LEU A 350 25.56 -1.81 1.90
CA LEU A 350 26.90 -2.41 1.97
C LEU A 350 27.57 -2.51 0.60
N LEU A 351 26.82 -2.94 -0.43
CA LEU A 351 27.30 -3.08 -1.81
C LEU A 351 27.49 -1.74 -2.55
N SER A 352 26.87 -0.66 -2.08
CA SER A 352 27.02 0.71 -2.60
C SER A 352 28.02 1.56 -1.82
N THR A 353 28.52 1.06 -0.68
CA THR A 353 29.53 1.77 0.12
C THR A 353 30.88 1.72 -0.62
N PRO A 354 31.53 2.87 -0.91
CA PRO A 354 32.83 2.86 -1.57
C PRO A 354 33.92 2.24 -0.69
N ALA A 355 34.64 1.24 -1.22
CA ALA A 355 35.86 0.74 -0.60
C ALA A 355 37.08 1.53 -1.10
N THR A 356 37.91 2.02 -0.19
CA THR A 356 39.17 2.75 -0.49
C THR A 356 40.37 1.84 -0.67
N ASP A 357 40.26 0.59 -0.23
CA ASP A 357 41.35 -0.37 -0.05
C ASP A 357 40.80 -1.80 0.08
N LEU A 358 41.69 -2.79 0.00
CA LEU A 358 41.35 -4.22 0.05
C LEU A 358 40.67 -4.63 1.36
N GLU A 359 41.19 -4.19 2.51
CA GLU A 359 40.65 -4.57 3.82
C GLU A 359 39.20 -4.10 3.96
N THR A 360 38.91 -2.87 3.55
CA THR A 360 37.55 -2.32 3.49
C THR A 360 36.65 -3.09 2.52
N ALA A 361 37.14 -3.48 1.35
CA ALA A 361 36.36 -4.27 0.39
C ALA A 361 36.03 -5.67 0.95
N LEU A 362 37.02 -6.34 1.55
CA LEU A 362 36.88 -7.68 2.14
C LEU A 362 35.96 -7.67 3.37
N ASP A 363 36.03 -6.64 4.21
CA ASP A 363 35.12 -6.40 5.33
C ASP A 363 33.67 -6.17 4.87
N LEU A 364 33.44 -5.34 3.85
CA LEU A 364 32.12 -5.14 3.26
C LEU A 364 31.57 -6.43 2.62
N ALA A 365 32.41 -7.22 1.94
CA ALA A 365 32.04 -8.50 1.37
C ALA A 365 31.67 -9.54 2.45
N ARG A 366 32.49 -9.68 3.50
CA ARG A 366 32.19 -10.52 4.68
C ARG A 366 30.89 -10.10 5.38
N LYS A 367 30.69 -8.81 5.61
CA LYS A 367 29.44 -8.27 6.20
C LYS A 367 28.23 -8.61 5.34
N THR A 368 28.36 -8.53 4.01
CA THR A 368 27.29 -8.91 3.07
C THR A 368 27.00 -10.41 3.13
N GLN A 369 28.03 -11.28 3.14
CA GLN A 369 27.85 -12.73 3.29
C GLN A 369 27.16 -13.11 4.62
N VAL A 370 27.52 -12.42 5.72
CA VAL A 370 26.86 -12.62 7.02
C VAL A 370 25.37 -12.26 6.96
N GLN A 371 24.98 -11.15 6.32
CA GLN A 371 23.56 -10.80 6.18
C GLN A 371 22.79 -11.78 5.28
N LEU A 372 23.39 -12.18 4.15
CA LEU A 372 22.87 -13.21 3.26
C LEU A 372 22.60 -14.53 4.00
N ARG A 373 23.59 -15.01 4.77
CA ARG A 373 23.46 -16.21 5.61
C ARG A 373 22.39 -16.04 6.70
N ILE A 374 22.27 -14.88 7.33
CA ILE A 374 21.22 -14.59 8.33
C ILE A 374 19.82 -14.66 7.71
N MET A 375 19.61 -14.17 6.49
CA MET A 375 18.31 -14.26 5.78
C MET A 375 17.88 -15.71 5.55
N LEU A 376 18.85 -16.56 5.18
CA LEU A 376 18.64 -17.97 4.82
C LEU A 376 18.78 -18.95 5.98
N THR A 377 19.26 -18.54 7.16
CA THR A 377 19.60 -19.45 8.29
C THR A 377 18.51 -20.49 8.61
N PRO A 378 17.20 -20.17 8.64
CA PRO A 378 16.15 -21.17 8.88
C PRO A 378 15.90 -22.19 7.74
N TYR A 379 16.58 -22.04 6.60
CA TYR A 379 16.43 -22.84 5.37
C TYR A 379 17.72 -23.56 4.97
N ILE A 380 18.88 -23.19 5.53
CA ILE A 380 20.17 -23.84 5.27
C ILE A 380 20.12 -25.25 5.89
N LEU A 381 19.97 -26.26 5.04
CA LEU A 381 19.98 -27.67 5.44
C LEU A 381 21.40 -28.12 5.80
N TYR A 382 21.52 -29.05 6.75
CA TYR A 382 22.80 -29.71 7.06
C TYR A 382 23.41 -30.45 5.84
N SER A 383 22.58 -30.84 4.87
CA SER A 383 22.99 -31.46 3.61
C SER A 383 23.32 -30.46 2.49
N ALA A 384 23.14 -29.15 2.70
CA ALA A 384 23.50 -28.11 1.73
C ALA A 384 24.99 -27.75 1.87
N VAL A 385 25.85 -28.61 1.31
CA VAL A 385 27.30 -28.50 1.35
C VAL A 385 27.84 -28.41 -0.09
N PRO A 386 28.81 -27.54 -0.40
CA PRO A 386 29.40 -27.43 -1.74
C PRO A 386 29.92 -28.77 -2.28
N SER A 387 29.45 -29.14 -3.47
CA SER A 387 29.80 -30.40 -4.15
C SER A 387 30.80 -30.23 -5.30
N THR A 388 30.80 -29.06 -5.95
CA THR A 388 31.77 -28.63 -6.98
C THR A 388 32.17 -27.18 -6.70
N GLU A 389 33.17 -26.64 -7.41
CA GLU A 389 33.61 -25.25 -7.21
C GLU A 389 32.83 -24.20 -8.01
N ILE A 390 31.95 -24.62 -8.92
CA ILE A 390 31.38 -23.74 -9.97
C ILE A 390 29.84 -23.75 -9.97
N GLU A 391 29.21 -24.89 -9.68
CA GLU A 391 27.76 -25.06 -9.83
C GLU A 391 27.04 -24.84 -8.49
N LEU A 392 25.99 -24.02 -8.49
CA LEU A 392 25.24 -23.65 -7.27
C LEU A 392 24.18 -24.70 -6.87
N ASP A 393 24.10 -25.83 -7.57
CA ASP A 393 23.04 -26.85 -7.47
C ASP A 393 22.84 -27.39 -6.05
N TRP A 394 23.91 -27.50 -5.26
CA TRP A 394 23.85 -27.93 -3.86
C TRP A 394 23.04 -26.99 -2.96
N ALA A 395 22.85 -25.72 -3.36
CA ALA A 395 22.04 -24.73 -2.66
C ALA A 395 20.57 -24.67 -3.17
N VAL A 396 20.21 -25.38 -4.23
CA VAL A 396 18.82 -25.45 -4.74
C VAL A 396 17.80 -25.93 -3.69
N PRO A 397 18.12 -26.89 -2.79
CA PRO A 397 17.23 -27.23 -1.67
C PRO A 397 16.96 -26.05 -0.72
N VAL A 398 17.95 -25.17 -0.48
CA VAL A 398 17.80 -23.97 0.36
C VAL A 398 16.89 -22.96 -0.32
N PHE A 399 17.03 -22.78 -1.63
CA PHE A 399 16.14 -21.97 -2.47
C PHE A 399 14.69 -22.49 -2.40
N LYS A 400 14.46 -23.79 -2.64
CA LYS A 400 13.12 -24.43 -2.58
C LYS A 400 12.46 -24.25 -1.20
N LEU A 401 13.21 -24.42 -0.11
CA LEU A 401 12.69 -24.19 1.25
C LEU A 401 12.35 -22.71 1.49
N CYS A 402 13.27 -21.79 1.17
CA CYS A 402 13.09 -20.35 1.35
C CYS A 402 11.82 -19.85 0.63
N ALA A 403 11.64 -20.26 -0.63
CA ALA A 403 10.53 -19.80 -1.46
C ALA A 403 9.16 -20.36 -1.03
N THR A 404 9.11 -21.60 -0.55
CA THR A 404 7.84 -22.31 -0.29
C THR A 404 7.38 -22.27 1.16
N THR A 405 8.25 -21.95 2.13
CA THR A 405 7.94 -22.04 3.57
C THR A 405 6.68 -21.28 4.01
N HIS A 406 6.32 -20.19 3.32
CA HIS A 406 5.19 -19.33 3.66
C HIS A 406 3.86 -19.81 3.03
N THR A 407 3.88 -20.77 2.09
CA THR A 407 2.71 -21.15 1.29
C THR A 407 2.50 -22.66 1.10
N SER A 408 3.48 -23.50 1.44
CA SER A 408 3.40 -24.96 1.28
C SER A 408 2.24 -25.61 2.04
N PHE A 409 1.96 -25.15 3.27
CA PHE A 409 0.80 -25.61 4.04
C PHE A 409 -0.53 -25.14 3.41
N ILE A 410 -0.58 -23.89 2.93
CA ILE A 410 -1.77 -23.29 2.30
C ILE A 410 -2.18 -24.08 1.04
N GLN A 411 -1.21 -24.49 0.21
CA GLN A 411 -1.45 -25.33 -0.96
C GLN A 411 -2.00 -26.74 -0.63
N PHE A 412 -1.72 -27.25 0.57
CA PHE A 412 -2.17 -28.57 1.01
C PHE A 412 -3.55 -28.54 1.69
N ASP A 413 -3.79 -27.55 2.56
CA ASP A 413 -4.92 -27.54 3.48
C ASP A 413 -6.16 -26.78 2.95
N SER A 414 -6.00 -25.93 1.93
CA SER A 414 -7.07 -25.07 1.38
C SER A 414 -7.49 -25.45 -0.05
N PRO A 415 -8.28 -26.54 -0.24
CA PRO A 415 -8.73 -27.00 -1.57
C PRO A 415 -9.82 -26.11 -2.20
N SER A 416 -10.32 -25.10 -1.49
CA SER A 416 -11.28 -24.13 -2.00
C SER A 416 -10.79 -22.71 -1.69
N MET A 417 -10.69 -21.90 -2.73
CA MET A 417 -10.26 -20.50 -2.71
C MET A 417 -11.05 -19.73 -3.76
N THR A 418 -11.30 -18.45 -3.53
CA THR A 418 -11.82 -17.57 -4.59
C THR A 418 -10.72 -17.29 -5.63
N PRO A 419 -11.06 -16.87 -6.87
CA PRO A 419 -10.06 -16.42 -7.84
C PRO A 419 -9.17 -15.28 -7.32
N SER A 420 -9.67 -14.44 -6.43
CA SER A 420 -8.91 -13.37 -5.77
C SER A 420 -7.88 -13.92 -4.79
N GLU A 421 -8.25 -14.95 -4.02
CA GLU A 421 -7.32 -15.63 -3.11
C GLU A 421 -6.22 -16.38 -3.87
N GLN A 422 -6.58 -17.04 -4.97
CA GLN A 422 -5.61 -17.70 -5.88
C GLN A 422 -4.63 -16.69 -6.49
N LEU A 423 -5.12 -15.52 -6.92
CA LEU A 423 -4.29 -14.43 -7.43
C LEU A 423 -3.30 -13.93 -6.37
N ILE A 424 -3.73 -13.76 -5.11
CA ILE A 424 -2.87 -13.30 -4.02
C ILE A 424 -1.87 -14.39 -3.60
N LEU A 425 -2.27 -15.66 -3.60
CA LEU A 425 -1.36 -16.78 -3.37
C LEU A 425 -0.25 -16.82 -4.43
N GLN A 426 -0.60 -16.74 -5.72
CA GLN A 426 0.35 -16.68 -6.82
C GLN A 426 1.29 -15.46 -6.69
N ALA A 427 0.74 -14.29 -6.34
CA ALA A 427 1.51 -13.08 -6.09
C ALA A 427 2.56 -13.25 -4.98
N ILE A 428 2.19 -13.88 -3.88
CA ILE A 428 3.10 -14.23 -2.77
C ILE A 428 4.16 -15.24 -3.22
N GLN A 429 3.77 -16.27 -3.98
CA GLN A 429 4.66 -17.34 -4.40
C GLN A 429 5.74 -16.86 -5.38
N ASP A 430 5.38 -16.13 -6.44
CA ASP A 430 6.36 -15.60 -7.39
C ASP A 430 7.29 -14.57 -6.74
N THR A 431 6.75 -13.68 -5.90
CA THR A 431 7.54 -12.65 -5.20
C THR A 431 8.53 -13.29 -4.22
N THR A 432 8.10 -14.31 -3.47
CA THR A 432 8.99 -15.03 -2.54
C THR A 432 9.98 -15.92 -3.28
N ARG A 433 9.59 -16.55 -4.41
CA ARG A 433 10.50 -17.29 -5.29
C ARG A 433 11.61 -16.38 -5.79
N GLU A 434 11.30 -15.19 -6.30
CA GLU A 434 12.32 -14.28 -6.83
C GLU A 434 13.27 -13.73 -5.76
N ILE A 435 12.75 -13.30 -4.60
CA ILE A 435 13.59 -12.92 -3.45
C ILE A 435 14.53 -14.05 -3.06
N CYS A 436 14.01 -15.27 -2.88
CA CYS A 436 14.79 -16.42 -2.46
C CYS A 436 15.77 -16.91 -3.53
N ARG A 437 15.44 -16.77 -4.82
CA ARG A 437 16.33 -17.09 -5.94
C ARG A 437 17.58 -16.24 -5.87
N VAL A 438 17.41 -14.92 -5.81
CA VAL A 438 18.49 -13.94 -5.75
C VAL A 438 19.30 -14.10 -4.47
N VAL A 439 18.66 -14.13 -3.30
CA VAL A 439 19.35 -14.23 -2.00
C VAL A 439 20.12 -15.56 -1.87
N THR A 440 19.58 -16.68 -2.37
CA THR A 440 20.29 -17.97 -2.36
C THR A 440 21.45 -17.99 -3.35
N LYS A 441 21.27 -17.47 -4.57
CA LYS A 441 22.35 -17.33 -5.58
C LYS A 441 23.51 -16.51 -5.02
N MET A 442 23.23 -15.35 -4.43
CA MET A 442 24.21 -14.46 -3.83
C MET A 442 24.95 -15.12 -2.66
N TRP A 443 24.22 -15.75 -1.73
CA TRP A 443 24.83 -16.48 -0.61
C TRP A 443 25.74 -17.60 -1.10
N ALA A 444 25.25 -18.43 -2.05
CA ALA A 444 25.98 -19.58 -2.56
C ALA A 444 27.26 -19.16 -3.32
N SER A 445 27.24 -18.07 -4.09
CA SER A 445 28.48 -17.57 -4.73
C SER A 445 29.52 -17.11 -3.69
N GLY A 446 29.10 -16.44 -2.61
CA GLY A 446 29.99 -16.11 -1.49
C GLY A 446 30.58 -17.32 -0.76
N VAL A 447 29.86 -18.44 -0.71
CA VAL A 447 30.40 -19.72 -0.20
C VAL A 447 31.51 -20.26 -1.13
N HIS A 448 31.37 -20.18 -2.46
CA HIS A 448 32.42 -20.65 -3.39
C HIS A 448 33.69 -19.79 -3.35
N THR A 449 33.55 -18.48 -3.13
CA THR A 449 34.65 -17.53 -2.89
C THR A 449 35.20 -17.58 -1.44
N GLY A 450 34.74 -18.52 -0.61
CA GLY A 450 35.30 -18.75 0.72
C GLY A 450 34.97 -17.69 1.79
N LEU A 451 33.97 -16.83 1.55
CA LEU A 451 33.52 -15.83 2.53
C LEU A 451 32.65 -16.42 3.66
N ASP A 452 32.23 -17.68 3.56
CA ASP A 452 31.50 -18.41 4.60
C ASP A 452 32.42 -19.44 5.28
N GLU A 453 33.14 -18.97 6.30
CA GLU A 453 34.13 -19.73 7.10
C GLU A 453 33.56 -21.02 7.73
N HIS A 454 32.24 -21.21 7.75
CA HIS A 454 31.58 -22.39 8.31
C HIS A 454 31.27 -23.49 7.29
N LEU A 455 31.20 -23.16 6.00
CA LEU A 455 30.76 -24.10 4.94
C LEU A 455 31.86 -24.37 3.90
N ASN A 456 32.75 -23.41 3.67
CA ASN A 456 33.86 -23.57 2.74
C ASN A 456 35.06 -22.68 3.11
N PRO A 457 35.80 -23.02 4.19
CA PRO A 457 36.98 -22.26 4.59
C PRO A 457 38.13 -22.48 3.58
N LYS A 458 38.24 -21.57 2.61
CA LYS A 458 39.39 -21.41 1.71
C LYS A 458 40.47 -20.54 2.36
N GLU A 459 41.62 -20.42 1.69
CA GLU A 459 42.53 -19.29 1.94
C GLU A 459 41.85 -17.96 1.59
N LEU A 460 42.43 -16.84 2.02
CA LEU A 460 41.87 -15.50 1.77
C LEU A 460 41.68 -15.28 0.25
N PRO A 461 40.46 -14.99 -0.23
CA PRO A 461 40.19 -14.81 -1.66
C PRO A 461 40.90 -13.58 -2.23
N ASP A 462 41.24 -13.64 -3.52
CA ASP A 462 41.96 -12.54 -4.17
C ASP A 462 41.11 -11.28 -4.33
N VAL A 463 41.79 -10.13 -4.40
CA VAL A 463 41.23 -8.80 -4.71
C VAL A 463 40.28 -8.86 -5.90
N GLY A 464 40.66 -9.55 -6.98
CA GLY A 464 39.87 -9.66 -8.19
C GLY A 464 38.60 -10.49 -7.99
N GLU A 465 38.68 -11.58 -7.24
CA GLU A 465 37.53 -12.44 -6.93
C GLU A 465 36.50 -11.72 -6.06
N VAL A 466 36.94 -11.08 -4.98
CA VAL A 466 36.07 -10.27 -4.09
C VAL A 466 35.43 -9.12 -4.86
N THR A 467 36.20 -8.43 -5.71
CA THR A 467 35.69 -7.32 -6.54
C THR A 467 34.63 -7.79 -7.53
N ASN A 468 34.89 -8.89 -8.24
CA ASN A 468 33.95 -9.47 -9.20
C ASN A 468 32.68 -9.98 -8.51
N LEU A 469 32.81 -10.61 -7.33
CA LEU A 469 31.68 -11.06 -6.52
C LEU A 469 30.81 -9.88 -6.05
N MET A 470 31.41 -8.81 -5.50
CA MET A 470 30.66 -7.62 -5.08
C MET A 470 29.96 -6.91 -6.24
N ASN A 471 30.53 -6.95 -7.44
CA ASN A 471 29.88 -6.45 -8.65
C ASN A 471 28.68 -7.33 -9.05
N ALA A 472 28.87 -8.65 -9.16
CA ALA A 472 27.78 -9.58 -9.46
C ALA A 472 26.64 -9.51 -8.41
N TRP A 473 26.98 -9.36 -7.13
CA TRP A 473 26.01 -9.13 -6.06
C TRP A 473 25.23 -7.81 -6.20
N ARG A 474 25.88 -6.74 -6.70
CA ARG A 474 25.21 -5.47 -6.99
C ARG A 474 24.26 -5.61 -8.18
N ASP A 475 24.68 -6.35 -9.20
CA ASP A 475 23.92 -6.63 -10.42
C ASP A 475 22.78 -7.65 -10.19
N ASP A 476 22.81 -8.42 -9.09
CA ASP A 476 21.71 -9.26 -8.62
C ASP A 476 20.72 -8.48 -7.73
N VAL A 477 21.20 -7.72 -6.73
CA VAL A 477 20.31 -7.08 -5.74
C VAL A 477 19.59 -5.84 -6.28
N ASN A 478 20.22 -5.06 -7.17
CA ASN A 478 19.61 -3.83 -7.68
C ASN A 478 18.41 -4.12 -8.61
N PRO A 479 18.48 -5.07 -9.57
CA PRO A 479 17.31 -5.47 -10.34
C PRO A 479 16.21 -6.11 -9.47
N LEU A 480 16.56 -6.89 -8.43
CA LEU A 480 15.57 -7.40 -7.48
C LEU A 480 14.81 -6.25 -6.81
N MET A 481 15.50 -5.26 -6.25
CA MET A 481 14.85 -4.13 -5.59
C MET A 481 14.06 -3.25 -6.56
N ALA A 482 14.53 -3.08 -7.81
CA ALA A 482 13.79 -2.38 -8.86
C ALA A 482 12.52 -3.14 -9.31
N TRP A 483 12.55 -4.47 -9.32
CA TRP A 483 11.39 -5.33 -9.65
C TRP A 483 10.37 -5.40 -8.51
N LEU A 484 10.83 -5.43 -7.26
CA LEU A 484 9.94 -5.40 -6.07
C LEU A 484 9.27 -4.03 -5.90
N ASP A 485 10.01 -2.94 -6.14
CA ASP A 485 9.54 -1.55 -6.10
C ASP A 485 8.83 -1.15 -4.78
N TRP A 486 9.18 -1.80 -3.66
CA TRP A 486 8.44 -1.68 -2.40
C TRP A 486 8.43 -0.26 -1.82
N ASN A 487 7.24 0.22 -1.48
CA ASN A 487 6.99 1.59 -1.01
C ASN A 487 7.68 1.89 0.34
N VAL A 488 8.01 0.86 1.13
CA VAL A 488 8.71 0.96 2.42
C VAL A 488 10.18 1.44 2.31
N TRP A 489 10.78 1.40 1.11
CA TRP A 489 12.12 1.97 0.87
C TRP A 489 12.08 3.47 0.58
N VAL A 490 10.94 4.01 0.14
CA VAL A 490 10.77 5.45 -0.12
C VAL A 490 10.42 6.15 1.18
N LYS A 491 11.41 6.82 1.76
CA LYS A 491 11.35 7.52 3.05
C LYS A 491 12.41 8.60 3.10
N CYS A 492 12.22 9.59 3.97
CA CYS A 492 13.20 10.66 4.16
C CYS A 492 14.50 10.08 4.75
N LYS A 493 15.64 10.47 4.17
CA LYS A 493 16.99 10.06 4.56
C LYS A 493 17.87 11.33 4.56
N PRO A 494 18.34 11.83 5.73
CA PRO A 494 18.06 11.36 7.09
C PRO A 494 16.57 11.48 7.48
N ALA A 495 16.22 10.92 8.64
CA ALA A 495 14.90 11.15 9.24
C ALA A 495 14.74 12.64 9.64
N CYS A 496 13.51 13.14 9.55
CA CYS A 496 13.20 14.55 9.76
C CYS A 496 13.28 14.97 11.24
N GLY A 497 13.45 16.27 11.48
CA GLY A 497 13.52 16.88 12.80
C GLY A 497 12.17 16.91 13.53
N PRO A 498 12.15 17.30 14.82
CA PRO A 498 10.95 17.27 15.66
C PRO A 498 9.87 18.29 15.24
N GLU A 499 10.23 19.37 14.56
CA GLU A 499 9.30 20.38 14.00
C GLU A 499 8.84 20.03 12.57
N GLU A 500 9.30 18.90 12.05
CA GLU A 500 9.06 18.45 10.68
C GLU A 500 8.19 17.18 10.63
N MET A 501 7.68 16.87 9.45
CA MET A 501 7.20 15.55 9.08
C MET A 501 7.83 15.14 7.74
N CYS A 502 8.05 13.84 7.57
CA CYS A 502 8.41 13.29 6.28
C CYS A 502 7.18 13.37 5.37
N TYR A 503 7.34 13.92 4.16
CA TYR A 503 6.25 14.24 3.26
C TYR A 503 6.51 13.78 1.83
N LEU A 504 5.45 13.32 1.19
CA LEU A 504 5.40 12.92 -0.21
C LEU A 504 4.31 13.78 -0.88
N PRO A 505 4.61 14.56 -1.93
CA PRO A 505 3.64 15.46 -2.59
C PRO A 505 2.29 14.80 -2.87
N THR A 506 1.27 15.22 -2.10
CA THR A 506 -0.07 14.61 -2.04
C THR A 506 -1.11 15.66 -2.43
N TRP A 507 -2.01 15.31 -3.35
CA TRP A 507 -3.06 16.22 -3.80
C TRP A 507 -3.91 16.71 -2.60
N PRO A 508 -4.28 18.01 -2.52
CA PRO A 508 -4.05 19.06 -3.52
C PRO A 508 -2.65 19.72 -3.47
N MET A 509 -1.87 19.45 -2.42
CA MET A 509 -0.61 20.14 -2.11
C MET A 509 0.57 19.54 -2.90
N GLY A 510 0.84 20.13 -4.06
CA GLY A 510 1.99 19.79 -4.91
C GLY A 510 1.70 19.94 -6.40
N PHE A 511 0.43 20.06 -6.75
CA PHE A 511 -0.10 19.78 -8.08
C PHE A 511 -0.45 21.07 -8.84
N PRO A 512 -0.46 21.04 -10.18
CA PRO A 512 -0.87 22.19 -10.99
C PRO A 512 -2.31 22.60 -10.69
N SER A 513 -2.59 23.90 -10.77
CA SER A 513 -3.96 24.42 -10.67
C SER A 513 -4.84 23.83 -11.78
N PRO A 514 -5.96 23.17 -11.46
CA PRO A 514 -6.78 22.48 -12.45
C PRO A 514 -7.50 23.47 -13.39
N ASP A 515 -7.57 23.16 -14.68
CA ASP A 515 -8.29 23.98 -15.68
C ASP A 515 -9.81 23.85 -15.50
N ARG A 516 -10.37 24.71 -14.63
CA ARG A 516 -11.82 24.83 -14.40
C ARG A 516 -12.58 25.43 -15.59
N GLY A 517 -11.90 25.91 -16.64
CA GLY A 517 -12.49 26.53 -17.81
C GLY A 517 -12.99 25.53 -18.86
N ARG A 518 -12.34 24.38 -19.01
CA ARG A 518 -12.64 23.37 -20.05
C ARG A 518 -13.81 22.43 -19.69
N LYS A 519 -14.99 22.98 -19.38
CA LYS A 519 -16.27 22.21 -19.39
C LYS A 519 -16.65 21.79 -20.81
N LYS A 520 -15.97 20.78 -21.36
CA LYS A 520 -16.38 20.10 -22.60
C LYS A 520 -17.73 19.39 -22.38
N ARG A 521 -18.61 19.43 -23.39
CA ARG A 521 -19.97 18.87 -23.33
C ARG A 521 -20.00 17.36 -23.09
N ARG A 522 -21.14 16.86 -22.61
CA ARG A 522 -21.33 15.44 -22.30
C ARG A 522 -21.57 14.64 -23.59
N PRO A 523 -20.96 13.45 -23.76
CA PRO A 523 -21.44 12.49 -24.74
C PRO A 523 -22.90 12.15 -24.42
N GLY A 524 -23.82 12.54 -25.29
CA GLY A 524 -25.27 12.45 -25.07
C GLY A 524 -26.03 13.78 -25.19
N ASP A 525 -25.35 14.93 -25.17
CA ASP A 525 -25.96 16.23 -25.51
C ASP A 525 -26.31 16.24 -27.02
N ALA A 526 -27.60 16.11 -27.36
CA ALA A 526 -28.02 15.79 -28.73
C ALA A 526 -28.03 16.97 -29.72
N ASP A 527 -27.29 16.76 -30.82
CA ASP A 527 -27.57 17.19 -32.21
C ASP A 527 -27.18 18.60 -32.71
N SER A 528 -26.94 18.65 -34.02
CA SER A 528 -26.61 19.79 -34.91
C SER A 528 -25.28 20.52 -34.67
N GLY A 529 -24.24 20.14 -35.42
CA GLY A 529 -22.97 20.88 -35.48
C GLY A 529 -21.83 20.15 -36.20
N SER A 530 -21.71 20.30 -37.52
CA SER A 530 -20.63 19.67 -38.31
C SER A 530 -19.27 20.38 -38.08
N GLY A 531 -18.52 19.92 -37.08
CA GLY A 531 -17.14 20.36 -36.81
C GLY A 531 -16.13 19.26 -37.13
N THR A 532 -15.13 19.54 -37.95
CA THR A 532 -14.07 18.57 -38.30
C THR A 532 -13.19 18.24 -37.09
N SER A 533 -13.13 16.96 -36.72
CA SER A 533 -12.18 16.46 -35.73
C SER A 533 -10.75 16.53 -36.28
N THR A 534 -9.99 17.55 -35.88
CA THR A 534 -8.55 17.61 -36.09
C THR A 534 -7.84 16.94 -34.93
N SER A 535 -7.07 15.89 -35.23
CA SER A 535 -6.28 15.13 -34.27
C SER A 535 -5.09 15.95 -33.76
N ALA A 536 -5.29 16.66 -32.64
CA ALA A 536 -4.21 17.28 -31.89
C ALA A 536 -3.91 16.46 -30.63
N HIS A 537 -2.89 15.59 -30.70
CA HIS A 537 -2.16 15.15 -29.52
C HIS A 537 -1.32 16.34 -29.01
N GLU A 538 -1.98 17.31 -28.36
CA GLU A 538 -1.27 18.21 -27.45
C GLU A 538 -0.77 17.37 -26.28
N ASP A 539 0.55 17.34 -26.08
CA ASP A 539 1.19 16.54 -25.04
C ASP A 539 0.67 16.97 -23.66
N LEU A 540 0.03 16.06 -22.91
CA LEU A 540 -0.56 16.38 -21.60
C LEU A 540 0.50 16.87 -20.60
N ARG A 541 1.78 16.49 -20.78
CA ARG A 541 2.90 17.05 -20.00
C ARG A 541 2.99 18.57 -20.17
N THR A 542 2.81 19.07 -21.39
CA THR A 542 2.95 20.50 -21.73
C THR A 542 1.77 21.34 -21.24
N LEU A 543 0.56 20.76 -21.17
CA LEU A 543 -0.64 21.46 -20.68
C LEU A 543 -0.60 21.71 -19.15
N ALA A 544 0.12 20.89 -18.38
CA ALA A 544 0.31 21.09 -16.94
C ALA A 544 1.23 22.28 -16.57
N MET A 545 2.06 22.76 -17.51
CA MET A 545 3.18 23.69 -17.25
C MET A 545 2.80 25.16 -16.98
N LYS A 546 1.58 25.46 -16.52
CA LYS A 546 1.08 26.85 -16.40
C LYS A 546 0.40 27.21 -15.06
N SER A 547 1.01 26.87 -13.93
CA SER A 547 0.98 27.74 -12.74
C SER A 547 2.02 27.32 -11.68
N THR A 548 3.18 27.97 -11.65
CA THR A 548 4.19 27.79 -10.57
C THR A 548 4.88 29.12 -10.21
N ALA A 549 4.08 30.11 -9.80
CA ALA A 549 4.57 31.37 -9.24
C ALA A 549 3.80 31.72 -7.96
N ALA A 550 4.07 30.98 -6.88
CA ALA A 550 3.49 31.22 -5.56
C ALA A 550 4.48 31.88 -4.60
N THR A 551 4.03 32.88 -3.85
CA THR A 551 4.63 33.29 -2.57
C THR A 551 4.30 32.25 -1.49
N PRO A 552 5.23 31.95 -0.56
CA PRO A 552 4.98 30.98 0.50
C PRO A 552 4.06 31.54 1.58
N VAL A 553 3.39 30.65 2.31
CA VAL A 553 2.83 30.97 3.63
C VAL A 553 4.02 31.31 4.55
N GLU A 554 3.88 32.38 5.31
CA GLU A 554 4.92 32.83 6.25
C GLU A 554 5.20 31.71 7.26
N GLY A 555 6.43 31.20 7.29
CA GLY A 555 6.83 30.02 8.08
C GLY A 555 6.90 28.67 7.34
N TRP A 556 6.21 28.49 6.20
CA TRP A 556 6.09 27.23 5.44
C TRP A 556 6.56 27.32 3.98
N SER A 557 7.76 27.86 3.74
CA SER A 557 8.40 27.90 2.41
C SER A 557 8.58 26.53 1.76
N ASP A 558 8.85 25.51 2.58
CA ASP A 558 9.49 24.26 2.14
C ASP A 558 8.46 23.28 1.54
N MET A 559 7.16 23.56 1.76
CA MET A 559 6.05 22.88 1.10
C MET A 559 5.99 23.13 -0.41
N LYS A 560 6.62 24.21 -0.92
CA LYS A 560 6.56 24.55 -2.35
C LYS A 560 7.08 23.40 -3.23
N PRO A 561 6.34 22.96 -4.26
CA PRO A 561 6.76 21.89 -5.16
C PRO A 561 7.63 22.42 -6.30
N GLY A 562 8.53 21.57 -6.81
CA GLY A 562 9.02 21.65 -8.18
C GLY A 562 7.91 21.34 -9.21
N PRO A 563 8.06 21.75 -10.47
CA PRO A 563 6.99 21.66 -11.47
C PRO A 563 6.54 20.22 -11.79
N ASP A 564 7.43 19.24 -11.63
CA ASP A 564 7.19 17.81 -11.91
C ASP A 564 7.12 16.94 -10.63
N ASP A 565 7.27 17.54 -9.43
CA ASP A 565 7.25 16.84 -8.14
C ASP A 565 5.97 16.02 -7.94
N TRP A 566 4.85 16.45 -8.51
CA TRP A 566 3.57 15.75 -8.40
C TRP A 566 3.47 14.51 -9.31
N ILE A 567 4.34 14.40 -10.33
CA ILE A 567 4.37 13.25 -11.26
C ILE A 567 5.16 12.11 -10.61
N ARG A 568 6.38 12.41 -10.15
CA ARG A 568 7.33 11.45 -9.57
C ARG A 568 7.75 11.88 -8.15
N PRO A 569 6.79 11.96 -7.20
CA PRO A 569 7.03 12.53 -5.88
C PRO A 569 8.18 11.86 -5.14
N GLN A 570 9.06 12.71 -4.62
CA GLN A 570 10.20 12.34 -3.80
C GLN A 570 9.91 12.66 -2.33
N PRO A 571 10.44 11.86 -1.38
CA PRO A 571 10.28 12.11 0.03
C PRO A 571 11.11 13.32 0.46
N LYS A 572 10.48 14.34 1.04
CA LYS A 572 11.16 15.50 1.64
C LYS A 572 10.65 15.78 3.04
N CYS A 573 11.53 16.27 3.91
CA CYS A 573 11.10 16.84 5.18
C CYS A 573 10.45 18.20 4.93
N ILE A 574 9.30 18.45 5.56
CA ILE A 574 8.64 19.76 5.60
C ILE A 574 8.21 20.06 7.04
N ARG A 575 8.09 21.33 7.38
CA ARG A 575 7.57 21.76 8.68
C ARG A 575 6.12 21.30 8.88
N ARG A 576 5.81 20.86 10.10
CA ARG A 576 4.44 20.52 10.55
C ARG A 576 3.83 21.56 11.50
N VAL A 577 4.61 22.55 11.91
CA VAL A 577 4.24 23.67 12.78
C VAL A 577 4.86 24.97 12.24
N GLU A 578 4.42 26.13 12.74
CA GLU A 578 5.21 27.35 12.65
C GLU A 578 6.48 27.21 13.51
N PRO A 579 7.62 27.82 13.14
CA PRO A 579 8.86 27.70 13.91
C PRO A 579 8.71 28.31 15.30
N TYR A 580 9.13 27.57 16.33
CA TYR A 580 9.17 28.09 17.70
C TYR A 580 10.44 28.93 17.91
N GLU A 581 10.30 30.12 18.50
CA GLU A 581 11.45 30.89 19.01
C GLU A 581 11.86 30.32 20.39
N PHE A 582 12.88 29.46 20.39
CA PHE A 582 13.48 28.82 21.58
C PHE A 582 14.81 29.48 21.98
#